data_AF-A0AB40DBV8-F1
#
_entry.id   AF-A0AB40DBV8-F1
#
_cell.length_a   1.000
_cell.length_b   1.000
_cell.length_c   1.000
_cell.angle_alpha   90.00
_cell.angle_beta   90.00
_cell.angle_gamma   90.00
#
_symmetry.space_group_name_H-M   'P 1'
#
loop_
_entity.id
_entity.type
_entity.pdbx_description
1 polymer ?
#
loop_
_entity_poly.entity_id
_entity_poly.type
_entity_poly.pdbx_seq_one_letter_code
_entity_poly.pdbx_strand_id
1 'polypeptide(L)'
;MGNTDSKLNFRKAIVQLTQKNQKIDPSDEQFWEQFWQGHQTTLEDVFALVTSSEIRQIRNENPANLATLCYKAVEKLAQAVDSSCRTQAEQQCVLNCVRLLIRCLPYIFEDDKWRDFFWSSLPSQEKTMPLAQSLLNATCDLLFCPDFTVTATRRTGPEKAEELANIDSCEYIWEAGVGFAQSPPHNAHMERRRTELLKLLLTCFSEPMYRSPQQSEEPNKWIAYFTSADNRHALPLFTSFLNTVCSYDPVGFGVPYNHLLFADTTEPLVEACLQLLIVTLDHDMVVQQQLTQPGQASYDEGNSGDNLFINYLSRVHRDEDFHFVLKGITRLLNNPLVQNYLPNSTKRLHCHQELLILFWKICDYNKKFLYFVLKSSDVLDILIPILYHLNYSRADQSRVGLMHIGVFILLLLSGERNFGVRLNKAYSATVPMDIPVFTGTHADLLITVFHKIIATGHQRLQPLFDCLLTILVNVSPYLKTLSMVNERAFQKQFGVNLNRKVKPGVTKKKLLRRSRDVGLGFKTPREAIDGTYIDKKCPWTGDVRIRGRILTGVVRKAKMQRTIVIRRDYLHFVRKYSRFEKRHRNMSVHCSPVFRDVEHGDIVTIGECRPLSKTVRFNVLKVSKGQGSKKSFKKY
;
A
#
# COMPACT_ATOMS: atom_id res chain seq x y z
N MET A 1 33.25 30.38 -16.15
CA MET A 1 34.61 29.87 -15.92
C MET A 1 34.85 29.46 -14.46
N GLY A 2 34.19 30.04 -13.45
CA GLY A 2 34.48 29.73 -12.04
C GLY A 2 34.07 28.35 -11.47
N ASN A 3 33.13 27.61 -12.07
CA ASN A 3 32.67 26.33 -11.49
C ASN A 3 33.65 25.15 -11.75
N THR A 4 34.51 25.24 -12.77
CA THR A 4 35.50 24.20 -13.07
C THR A 4 36.69 24.28 -12.12
N ASP A 5 37.16 25.49 -11.83
CA ASP A 5 38.28 25.73 -10.92
C ASP A 5 37.91 25.38 -9.47
N SER A 6 36.68 25.64 -9.04
CA SER A 6 36.21 25.28 -7.70
C SER A 6 36.05 23.76 -7.52
N LYS A 7 35.55 23.02 -8.53
CA LYS A 7 35.56 21.55 -8.51
C LYS A 7 36.98 20.96 -8.46
N LEU A 8 37.94 21.61 -9.13
CA LEU A 8 39.35 21.20 -9.08
C LEU A 8 39.95 21.42 -7.68
N ASN A 9 39.65 22.55 -7.04
CA ASN A 9 40.11 22.83 -5.67
C ASN A 9 39.51 21.84 -4.67
N PHE A 10 38.20 21.57 -4.75
CA PHE A 10 37.54 20.52 -3.97
C PHE A 10 38.26 19.17 -4.11
N ARG A 11 38.57 18.76 -5.35
CA ARG A 11 39.28 17.51 -5.61
C ARG A 11 40.70 17.51 -5.01
N LYS A 12 41.44 18.61 -5.14
CA LYS A 12 42.77 18.77 -4.54
C LYS A 12 42.70 18.67 -3.01
N ALA A 13 41.71 19.27 -2.38
CA ALA A 13 41.49 19.19 -0.94
C ALA A 13 41.25 17.74 -0.48
N ILE A 14 40.44 16.96 -1.21
CA ILE A 14 40.25 15.52 -0.95
C ILE A 14 41.58 14.75 -1.05
N VAL A 15 42.39 15.01 -2.09
CA VAL A 15 43.71 14.36 -2.21
C VAL A 15 44.61 14.71 -1.03
N GLN A 16 44.60 15.97 -0.57
CA GLN A 16 45.36 16.38 0.61
C GLN A 16 44.91 15.62 1.87
N LEU A 17 43.61 15.39 2.07
CA LEU A 17 43.12 14.58 3.19
C LEU A 17 43.63 13.12 3.16
N THR A 18 43.93 12.58 1.97
CA THR A 18 44.46 11.21 1.79
C THR A 18 45.98 11.09 1.97
N GLN A 19 46.72 12.21 2.04
CA GLN A 19 48.17 12.14 2.21
C GLN A 19 48.52 11.58 3.58
N LYS A 20 49.26 10.47 3.59
CA LYS A 20 49.54 9.69 4.78
C LYS A 20 50.25 10.52 5.85
N ASN A 21 49.74 10.48 7.08
CA ASN A 21 50.26 11.21 8.25
C ASN A 21 50.25 12.75 8.12
N GLN A 22 49.57 13.31 7.12
CA GLN A 22 49.36 14.76 7.04
C GLN A 22 48.14 15.13 7.87
N LYS A 23 48.37 15.66 9.08
CA LYS A 23 47.30 16.26 9.89
C LYS A 23 47.08 17.70 9.42
N ILE A 24 45.85 18.01 9.01
CA ILE A 24 45.47 19.37 8.63
C ILE A 24 45.01 20.10 9.89
N ASP A 25 45.41 21.37 10.03
CA ASP A 25 45.02 22.19 11.17
C ASP A 25 43.49 22.42 11.14
N PRO A 26 42.74 22.06 12.21
CA PRO A 26 41.32 22.36 12.31
C PRO A 26 40.97 23.86 12.20
N SER A 27 41.94 24.74 12.45
CA SER A 27 41.80 26.20 12.38
C SER A 27 42.06 26.78 10.99
N ASP A 28 42.53 25.98 10.02
CA ASP A 28 42.78 26.42 8.65
C ASP A 28 41.46 26.58 7.86
N GLU A 29 40.75 27.68 8.13
CA GLU A 29 39.46 27.96 7.48
C GLU A 29 39.57 28.01 5.96
N GLN A 30 40.69 28.52 5.42
CA GLN A 30 40.90 28.60 3.98
C GLN A 30 40.97 27.23 3.32
N PHE A 31 41.56 26.24 3.99
CA PHE A 31 41.53 24.86 3.52
C PHE A 31 40.11 24.29 3.57
N TRP A 32 39.47 24.37 4.73
CA TRP A 32 38.17 23.74 4.96
C TRP A 32 37.04 24.35 4.13
N GLU A 33 37.08 25.65 3.84
CA GLU A 33 36.07 26.32 3.01
C GLU A 33 35.96 25.78 1.58
N GLN A 34 37.01 25.12 1.08
CA GLN A 34 37.02 24.51 -0.25
C GLN A 34 36.00 23.38 -0.42
N PHE A 35 35.46 22.82 0.67
CA PHE A 35 34.47 21.74 0.62
C PHE A 35 33.03 22.23 0.45
N TRP A 36 32.74 23.50 0.79
CA TRP A 36 31.37 24.01 0.79
C TRP A 36 31.18 25.34 0.06
N GLN A 37 32.23 26.14 -0.17
CA GLN A 37 32.10 27.41 -0.88
C GLN A 37 32.37 27.29 -2.39
N GLY A 38 31.71 28.15 -3.18
CA GLY A 38 32.14 28.49 -4.54
C GLY A 38 31.88 27.44 -5.64
N HIS A 39 31.21 26.33 -5.36
CA HIS A 39 30.78 25.35 -6.38
C HIS A 39 29.33 24.90 -6.22
N GLN A 40 28.70 24.68 -7.37
CA GLN A 40 27.44 23.95 -7.49
C GLN A 40 27.76 22.51 -7.89
N THR A 41 27.83 21.61 -6.91
CA THR A 41 28.07 20.18 -7.10
C THR A 41 26.83 19.38 -6.76
N THR A 42 26.30 18.61 -7.69
CA THR A 42 25.21 17.67 -7.42
C THR A 42 25.68 16.53 -6.48
N LEU A 43 24.75 15.76 -5.93
CA LEU A 43 25.10 14.56 -5.14
C LEU A 43 25.95 13.58 -5.97
N GLU A 44 25.60 13.38 -7.24
CA GLU A 44 26.35 12.52 -8.16
C GLU A 44 27.78 13.05 -8.42
N ASP A 45 27.94 14.37 -8.56
CA ASP A 45 29.26 15.00 -8.65
C ASP A 45 30.11 14.67 -7.42
N VAL A 46 29.55 14.79 -6.21
CA VAL A 46 30.28 14.48 -4.97
C VAL A 46 30.66 13.00 -4.91
N PHE A 47 29.78 12.10 -5.34
CA PHE A 47 30.06 10.66 -5.37
C PHE A 47 31.15 10.30 -6.38
N ALA A 48 31.26 11.04 -7.48
CA ALA A 48 32.32 10.89 -8.48
C ALA A 48 33.65 11.52 -8.02
N LEU A 49 33.61 12.67 -7.36
CA LEU A 49 34.80 13.41 -6.90
C LEU A 49 35.41 12.83 -5.61
N VAL A 50 34.60 12.17 -4.77
CA VAL A 50 35.03 11.53 -3.53
C VAL A 50 34.75 10.02 -3.62
N THR A 51 35.79 9.23 -3.89
CA THR A 51 35.64 7.78 -4.06
C THR A 51 35.51 7.05 -2.72
N SER A 52 34.91 5.86 -2.75
CA SER A 52 34.76 5.02 -1.56
C SER A 52 36.10 4.57 -0.97
N SER A 53 37.09 4.32 -1.84
CA SER A 53 38.46 3.99 -1.44
C SER A 53 39.13 5.14 -0.69
N GLU A 54 38.95 6.37 -1.14
CA GLU A 54 39.56 7.54 -0.49
C GLU A 54 38.96 7.77 0.89
N ILE A 55 37.64 7.63 1.07
CA ILE A 55 37.02 7.82 2.40
C ILE A 55 37.53 6.77 3.37
N ARG A 56 37.63 5.51 2.95
CA ARG A 56 38.21 4.43 3.77
C ARG A 56 39.70 4.69 4.06
N GLN A 57 40.44 5.23 3.10
CA GLN A 57 41.83 5.61 3.30
C GLN A 57 41.95 6.73 4.35
N ILE A 58 41.16 7.80 4.24
CA ILE A 58 41.15 8.88 5.23
C ILE A 58 40.75 8.33 6.60
N ARG A 59 39.70 7.50 6.69
CA ARG A 59 39.25 6.87 7.95
C ARG A 59 40.35 6.07 8.63
N ASN A 60 41.08 5.25 7.87
CA ASN A 60 42.06 4.31 8.41
C ASN A 60 43.44 4.95 8.64
N GLU A 61 43.88 5.83 7.74
CA GLU A 61 45.23 6.42 7.77
C GLU A 61 45.26 7.80 8.42
N ASN A 62 44.20 8.59 8.29
CA ASN A 62 44.12 9.98 8.78
C ASN A 62 42.79 10.24 9.54
N PRO A 63 42.44 9.48 10.60
CA PRO A 63 41.14 9.56 11.27
C PRO A 63 40.81 10.94 11.83
N ALA A 64 41.82 11.70 12.29
CA ALA A 64 41.64 13.06 12.79
C ALA A 64 41.09 14.00 11.69
N ASN A 65 41.57 13.87 10.45
CA ASN A 65 41.10 14.68 9.33
C ASN A 65 39.64 14.38 8.98
N LEU A 66 39.23 13.10 9.00
CA LEU A 66 37.83 12.71 8.79
C LEU A 66 36.93 13.26 9.90
N ALA A 67 37.38 13.16 11.15
CA ALA A 67 36.64 13.69 12.29
C ALA A 67 36.46 15.21 12.19
N THR A 68 37.52 15.95 11.84
CA THR A 68 37.45 17.41 11.62
C THR A 68 36.55 17.76 10.44
N LEU A 69 36.60 17.00 9.33
CA LEU A 69 35.71 17.22 8.19
C LEU A 69 34.23 17.08 8.58
N CYS A 70 33.88 16.03 9.32
CA CYS A 70 32.53 15.83 9.82
C CYS A 70 32.11 16.93 10.81
N TYR A 71 32.98 17.27 11.77
CA TYR A 71 32.71 18.33 12.74
C TYR A 71 32.44 19.66 12.04
N LYS A 72 33.31 20.06 11.11
CA LYS A 72 33.17 21.31 10.35
C LYS A 72 31.92 21.32 9.48
N ALA A 73 31.57 20.20 8.84
CA ALA A 73 30.33 20.11 8.06
C ALA A 73 29.08 20.32 8.93
N VAL A 74 29.02 19.69 10.11
CA VAL A 74 27.91 19.87 11.07
C VAL A 74 27.91 21.29 11.65
N GLU A 75 29.08 21.84 11.99
CA GLU A 75 29.25 23.22 12.46
C GLU A 75 28.69 24.21 11.43
N LYS A 76 28.95 24.01 10.13
CA LYS A 76 28.40 24.86 9.07
C LYS A 76 26.88 24.74 8.93
N LEU A 77 26.29 23.56 9.18
CA LEU A 77 24.84 23.41 9.24
C LEU A 77 24.23 24.17 10.43
N ALA A 78 24.85 24.08 11.62
CA ALA A 78 24.42 24.82 12.80
C ALA A 78 24.54 26.34 12.59
N GLN A 79 25.65 26.81 12.04
CA GLN A 79 25.83 28.24 11.68
C GLN A 79 24.80 28.73 10.66
N ALA A 80 24.39 27.87 9.72
CA ALA A 80 23.33 28.20 8.77
C ALA A 80 21.96 28.33 9.45
N VAL A 81 21.72 27.62 10.55
CA VAL A 81 20.50 27.79 11.36
C VAL A 81 20.54 29.13 12.10
N ASP A 82 21.67 29.48 12.73
CA ASP A 82 21.81 30.75 13.46
C ASP A 82 21.63 31.97 12.55
N SER A 83 22.06 31.85 11.29
CA SER A 83 21.90 32.90 10.25
C SER A 83 20.56 32.85 9.52
N SER A 84 19.69 31.89 9.81
CA SER A 84 18.44 31.60 9.08
C SER A 84 18.64 31.33 7.57
N CYS A 85 19.81 30.85 7.15
CA CYS A 85 20.11 30.45 5.77
C CYS A 85 19.67 31.47 4.69
N ARG A 86 19.91 32.76 4.96
CA ARG A 86 19.31 33.90 4.23
C ARG A 86 19.91 34.10 2.84
N THR A 87 21.19 33.78 2.68
CA THR A 87 21.91 34.05 1.43
C THR A 87 21.97 32.81 0.54
N GLN A 88 21.99 33.02 -0.77
CA GLN A 88 22.19 31.92 -1.72
C GLN A 88 23.51 31.17 -1.49
N ALA A 89 24.53 31.86 -0.98
CA ALA A 89 25.83 31.27 -0.64
C ALA A 89 25.72 30.32 0.56
N GLU A 90 25.02 30.71 1.63
CA GLU A 90 24.72 29.84 2.78
C GLU A 90 23.87 28.63 2.36
N GLN A 91 22.84 28.86 1.53
CA GLN A 91 22.00 27.78 1.00
C GLN A 91 22.83 26.75 0.20
N GLN A 92 23.79 27.22 -0.61
CA GLN A 92 24.68 26.33 -1.34
C GLN A 92 25.68 25.61 -0.43
N CYS A 93 26.20 26.31 0.60
CA CYS A 93 27.08 25.76 1.62
C CYS A 93 26.39 24.60 2.36
N VAL A 94 25.15 24.80 2.82
CA VAL A 94 24.31 23.77 3.45
C VAL A 94 24.18 22.55 2.56
N LEU A 95 23.80 22.73 1.29
CA LEU A 95 23.63 21.61 0.36
C LEU A 95 24.94 20.85 0.12
N ASN A 96 26.07 21.55 0.02
CA ASN A 96 27.37 20.91 -0.15
C ASN A 96 27.78 20.10 1.10
N CYS A 97 27.57 20.63 2.30
CA CYS A 97 27.76 19.90 3.57
C CYS A 97 26.87 18.65 3.65
N VAL A 98 25.59 18.77 3.32
CA VAL A 98 24.62 17.67 3.27
C VAL A 98 25.10 16.56 2.34
N ARG A 99 25.49 16.90 1.10
CA ARG A 99 25.96 15.94 0.10
C ARG A 99 27.23 15.22 0.54
N LEU A 100 28.16 15.95 1.16
CA LEU A 100 29.41 15.39 1.67
C LEU A 100 29.14 14.44 2.85
N LEU A 101 28.28 14.81 3.78
CA LEU A 101 27.90 13.96 4.91
C LEU A 101 27.17 12.68 4.44
N ILE A 102 26.24 12.79 3.48
CA ILE A 102 25.60 11.62 2.84
C ILE A 102 26.65 10.68 2.26
N ARG A 103 27.71 11.23 1.67
CA ARG A 103 28.80 10.44 1.08
C ARG A 103 29.69 9.80 2.14
N CYS A 104 30.00 10.48 3.23
CA CYS A 104 30.95 10.02 4.25
C CYS A 104 30.35 9.05 5.29
N LEU A 105 29.14 9.32 5.78
CA LEU A 105 28.52 8.60 6.91
C LEU A 105 28.47 7.06 6.74
N PRO A 106 28.07 6.50 5.57
CA PRO A 106 28.11 5.05 5.33
C PRO A 106 29.45 4.39 5.67
N TYR A 107 30.55 5.05 5.30
CA TYR A 107 31.89 4.54 5.53
C TYR A 107 32.37 4.76 6.96
N ILE A 108 31.75 5.68 7.71
CA ILE A 108 31.98 5.81 9.15
C ILE A 108 31.30 4.63 9.87
N PHE A 109 30.08 4.26 9.48
CA PHE A 109 29.34 3.14 10.09
C PHE A 109 29.96 1.76 9.83
N GLU A 110 30.75 1.60 8.75
CA GLU A 110 31.49 0.38 8.46
C GLU A 110 32.55 -0.01 9.53
N ASP A 111 32.98 0.92 10.40
CA ASP A 111 33.98 0.65 11.44
C ASP A 111 33.40 0.85 12.84
N ASP A 112 33.40 -0.23 13.63
CA ASP A 112 32.85 -0.26 14.99
C ASP A 112 33.45 0.82 15.91
N LYS A 113 34.72 1.21 15.71
CA LYS A 113 35.40 2.24 16.50
C LYS A 113 34.80 3.64 16.31
N TRP A 114 34.13 3.87 15.20
CA TRP A 114 33.57 5.15 14.83
C TRP A 114 32.10 5.29 15.21
N ARG A 115 31.43 4.23 15.70
CA ARG A 115 29.99 4.26 16.00
C ARG A 115 29.63 5.26 17.08
N ASP A 116 30.44 5.34 18.14
CA ASP A 116 30.22 6.30 19.21
C ASP A 116 30.74 7.70 18.90
N PHE A 117 31.48 7.91 17.80
CA PHE A 117 32.06 9.22 17.46
C PHE A 117 30.99 10.34 17.47
N PHE A 118 29.87 10.12 16.77
CA PHE A 118 28.80 11.11 16.70
C PHE A 118 28.01 11.26 18.01
N TRP A 119 28.01 10.24 18.88
CA TRP A 119 27.25 10.21 20.13
C TRP A 119 28.10 10.56 21.37
N SER A 120 29.41 10.63 21.23
CA SER A 120 30.35 11.00 22.28
C SER A 120 30.39 12.52 22.51
N SER A 121 30.47 12.96 23.76
CA SER A 121 30.78 14.34 24.12
C SER A 121 32.29 14.58 24.05
N LEU A 122 32.71 15.79 23.65
CA LEU A 122 34.13 16.13 23.61
C LEU A 122 34.71 16.15 25.03
N PRO A 123 35.91 15.57 25.28
CA PRO A 123 36.49 15.44 26.63
C PRO A 123 36.73 16.76 27.37
N SER A 124 36.75 17.89 26.66
CA SER A 124 37.19 19.18 27.17
C SER A 124 36.04 20.07 27.68
N GLN A 125 34.79 19.66 27.52
CA GLN A 125 33.62 20.44 27.94
C GLN A 125 32.49 19.49 28.40
N GLU A 126 32.35 19.32 29.71
CA GLU A 126 31.38 18.42 30.38
C GLU A 126 29.89 18.72 30.08
N LYS A 127 29.57 19.69 29.20
CA LYS A 127 28.22 20.07 28.76
C LYS A 127 28.09 20.28 27.25
N THR A 128 28.88 19.59 26.43
CA THR A 128 28.73 19.67 24.96
C THR A 128 27.71 18.68 24.43
N MET A 129 26.74 19.20 23.68
CA MET A 129 25.75 18.42 22.95
C MET A 129 26.45 17.50 21.92
N PRO A 130 26.12 16.19 21.86
CA PRO A 130 26.71 15.27 20.89
C PRO A 130 26.55 15.75 19.45
N LEU A 131 27.53 15.42 18.60
CA LEU A 131 27.54 15.81 17.19
C LEU A 131 26.32 15.29 16.42
N ALA A 132 25.83 14.10 16.77
CA ALA A 132 24.60 13.50 16.22
C ALA A 132 23.38 14.39 16.49
N GLN A 133 23.21 14.86 17.73
CA GLN A 133 22.10 15.71 18.11
C GLN A 133 22.19 17.05 17.38
N SER A 134 23.40 17.63 17.27
CA SER A 134 23.62 18.88 16.53
C SER A 134 23.26 18.74 15.06
N LEU A 135 23.67 17.64 14.44
CA LEU A 135 23.33 17.33 13.06
C LEU A 135 21.81 17.16 12.88
N LEU A 136 21.15 16.39 13.74
CA LEU A 136 19.70 16.17 13.66
C LEU A 136 18.91 17.45 13.88
N ASN A 137 19.24 18.23 14.92
CA ASN A 137 18.57 19.49 15.22
C ASN A 137 18.75 20.49 14.08
N ALA A 138 19.98 20.68 13.60
CA ALA A 138 20.24 21.59 12.48
C ALA A 138 19.50 21.16 11.21
N THR A 139 19.46 19.85 10.91
CA THR A 139 18.74 19.32 9.75
C THR A 139 17.22 19.54 9.90
N CYS A 140 16.65 19.30 11.07
CA CYS A 140 15.23 19.54 11.35
C CYS A 140 14.86 21.03 11.29
N ASP A 141 15.68 21.92 11.85
CA ASP A 141 15.49 23.37 11.76
C ASP A 141 15.55 23.85 10.31
N LEU A 142 16.54 23.37 9.55
CA LEU A 142 16.68 23.68 8.12
C LEU A 142 15.53 23.14 7.27
N LEU A 143 14.85 22.07 7.68
CA LEU A 143 13.67 21.53 7.00
C LEU A 143 12.44 22.44 7.08
N PHE A 144 12.36 23.30 8.10
CA PHE A 144 11.32 24.34 8.25
C PHE A 144 11.85 25.76 8.11
N CYS A 145 13.03 25.94 7.50
CA CYS A 145 13.63 27.26 7.34
C CYS A 145 12.91 28.08 6.25
N PRO A 146 12.30 29.24 6.59
CA PRO A 146 11.67 30.13 5.61
C PRO A 146 12.64 30.56 4.51
N ASP A 147 12.13 30.65 3.28
CA ASP A 147 12.85 30.99 2.04
C ASP A 147 13.98 30.02 1.63
N PHE A 148 14.27 29.03 2.46
CA PHE A 148 15.15 27.91 2.14
C PHE A 148 14.35 26.67 1.73
N THR A 149 13.54 26.13 2.64
CA THR A 149 12.73 24.91 2.43
C THR A 149 11.23 25.15 2.57
N VAL A 150 10.78 26.24 3.20
CA VAL A 150 9.36 26.58 3.32
C VAL A 150 9.12 28.03 2.87
N THR A 151 7.89 28.34 2.46
CA THR A 151 7.55 29.70 2.04
C THR A 151 7.34 30.55 3.30
N ALA A 152 8.02 31.70 3.40
CA ALA A 152 7.86 32.59 4.54
C ALA A 152 6.43 33.17 4.63
N THR A 153 5.84 33.12 5.82
CA THR A 153 4.53 33.71 6.09
C THR A 153 4.72 35.17 6.47
N ARG A 154 4.59 36.11 5.52
CA ARG A 154 4.77 37.54 5.83
C ARG A 154 3.67 38.02 6.78
N ARG A 155 3.98 38.18 8.08
CA ARG A 155 3.15 38.94 9.02
C ARG A 155 3.30 40.43 8.72
N THR A 156 2.20 41.15 8.59
CA THR A 156 2.19 42.61 8.43
C THR A 156 2.74 43.27 9.69
N GLY A 157 4.01 43.67 9.68
CA GLY A 157 4.71 44.33 10.79
C GLY A 157 6.15 44.72 10.41
N PRO A 158 6.84 45.54 11.21
CA PRO A 158 8.22 45.96 10.91
C PRO A 158 9.14 44.75 10.82
N GLU A 159 9.88 44.66 9.72
CA GLU A 159 10.75 43.55 9.33
C GLU A 159 11.78 43.21 10.42
N LYS A 160 11.44 42.30 11.33
CA LYS A 160 12.43 41.52 12.08
C LYS A 160 12.42 40.11 11.52
N ALA A 161 13.58 39.65 11.06
CA ALA A 161 13.75 38.27 10.59
C ALA A 161 13.36 37.31 11.73
N GLU A 162 12.53 36.31 11.42
CA GLU A 162 12.17 35.26 12.37
C GLU A 162 13.43 34.45 12.72
N GLU A 163 13.77 34.38 14.01
CA GLU A 163 14.80 33.47 14.51
C GLU A 163 14.27 32.05 14.40
N LEU A 164 15.01 31.14 13.74
CA LEU A 164 14.57 29.74 13.56
C LEU A 164 14.25 29.06 14.90
N ALA A 165 14.97 29.42 15.97
CA ALA A 165 14.73 28.93 17.33
C ALA A 165 13.31 29.21 17.87
N ASN A 166 12.59 30.20 17.32
CA ASN A 166 11.27 30.61 17.80
C ASN A 166 10.12 30.27 16.82
N ILE A 167 10.42 29.60 15.71
CA ILE A 167 9.41 29.23 14.72
C ILE A 167 8.50 28.13 15.26
N ASP A 168 7.18 28.33 15.14
CA ASP A 168 6.20 27.26 15.24
C ASP A 168 6.12 26.54 13.89
N SER A 169 6.84 25.43 13.77
CA SER A 169 6.87 24.62 12.55
C SER A 169 5.53 24.02 12.16
N CYS A 170 4.52 24.03 13.05
CA CYS A 170 3.16 23.62 12.69
C CYS A 170 2.50 24.59 11.70
N GLU A 171 2.94 25.87 11.64
CA GLU A 171 2.48 26.83 10.63
C GLU A 171 3.04 26.51 9.23
N TYR A 172 4.10 25.69 9.15
CA TYR A 172 4.88 25.43 7.94
C TYR A 172 4.77 23.97 7.44
N ILE A 173 3.67 23.28 7.75
CA ILE A 173 3.40 21.92 7.23
C ILE A 173 3.35 21.94 5.70
N TRP A 174 3.98 20.94 5.07
CA TRP A 174 4.30 20.97 3.64
C TRP A 174 3.12 20.72 2.71
N GLU A 175 2.12 19.98 3.17
CA GLU A 175 0.95 19.59 2.38
C GLU A 175 -0.30 19.47 3.27
N ALA A 176 -1.46 19.79 2.70
CA ALA A 176 -2.75 19.59 3.35
C ALA A 176 -3.08 18.09 3.51
N GLY A 177 -3.82 17.76 4.56
CA GLY A 177 -4.22 16.39 4.88
C GLY A 177 -4.59 16.24 6.35
N VAL A 178 -4.04 15.21 6.98
CA VAL A 178 -4.23 14.97 8.41
C VAL A 178 -3.70 16.15 9.21
N GLY A 179 -4.50 16.69 10.11
CA GLY A 179 -4.09 17.77 11.02
C GLY A 179 -3.78 19.14 10.39
N PHE A 180 -3.89 19.30 9.05
CA PHE A 180 -3.57 20.55 8.37
C PHE A 180 -4.42 20.77 7.11
N ALA A 181 -5.01 21.95 6.96
CA ALA A 181 -6.08 22.16 5.98
C ALA A 181 -5.65 22.81 4.66
N GLN A 182 -4.50 23.48 4.60
CA GLN A 182 -4.10 24.31 3.46
C GLN A 182 -2.75 23.85 2.92
N SER A 183 -2.63 23.65 1.60
CA SER A 183 -1.32 23.39 1.00
C SER A 183 -0.63 24.71 0.69
N PRO A 184 0.64 24.90 1.07
CA PRO A 184 1.43 26.03 0.62
C PRO A 184 1.64 25.99 -0.91
N PRO A 185 1.99 27.12 -1.56
CA PRO A 185 2.33 27.13 -2.97
C PRO A 185 3.50 26.17 -3.27
N HIS A 186 3.34 25.37 -4.33
CA HIS A 186 4.36 24.42 -4.75
C HIS A 186 5.62 25.13 -5.27
N ASN A 187 6.79 24.70 -4.79
CA ASN A 187 8.09 25.24 -5.20
C ASN A 187 9.12 24.12 -5.38
N ALA A 188 9.44 23.81 -6.63
CA ALA A 188 10.36 22.74 -7.01
C ALA A 188 11.78 22.86 -6.41
N HIS A 189 12.27 24.09 -6.17
CA HIS A 189 13.58 24.27 -5.55
C HIS A 189 13.56 23.90 -4.06
N MET A 190 12.50 24.29 -3.35
CA MET A 190 12.30 23.93 -1.94
C MET A 190 12.12 22.42 -1.78
N GLU A 191 11.35 21.77 -2.66
CA GLU A 191 11.20 20.30 -2.64
C GLU A 191 12.52 19.56 -2.84
N ARG A 192 13.36 20.00 -3.79
CA ARG A 192 14.69 19.42 -3.98
C ARG A 192 15.57 19.56 -2.73
N ARG A 193 15.55 20.72 -2.08
CA ARG A 193 16.29 20.98 -0.83
C ARG A 193 15.80 20.09 0.32
N ARG A 194 14.46 19.99 0.49
CA ARG A 194 13.85 19.04 1.45
C ARG A 194 14.32 17.62 1.16
N THR A 195 14.25 17.18 -0.09
CA THR A 195 14.66 15.82 -0.50
C THR A 195 16.11 15.53 -0.10
N GLU A 196 17.04 16.46 -0.31
CA GLU A 196 18.44 16.27 0.07
C GLU A 196 18.65 16.20 1.59
N LEU A 197 17.98 17.05 2.36
CA LEU A 197 18.00 17.01 3.83
C LEU A 197 17.40 15.69 4.36
N LEU A 198 16.30 15.22 3.78
CA LEU A 198 15.69 13.94 4.14
C LEU A 198 16.58 12.75 3.79
N LYS A 199 17.33 12.80 2.68
CA LYS A 199 18.34 11.79 2.33
C LYS A 199 19.48 11.73 3.36
N LEU A 200 19.87 12.87 3.94
CA LEU A 200 20.83 12.89 5.05
C LEU A 200 20.26 12.21 6.29
N LEU A 201 19.01 12.49 6.66
CA LEU A 201 18.35 11.79 7.77
C LEU A 201 18.28 10.27 7.54
N LEU A 202 17.87 9.84 6.34
CA LEU A 202 17.87 8.41 5.97
C LEU A 202 19.27 7.80 6.05
N THR A 203 20.31 8.55 5.65
CA THR A 203 21.69 8.10 5.76
C THR A 203 22.06 7.89 7.23
N CYS A 204 21.75 8.84 8.12
CA CYS A 204 21.96 8.67 9.56
C CYS A 204 21.22 7.44 10.11
N PHE A 205 19.98 7.20 9.67
CA PHE A 205 19.17 6.08 10.15
C PHE A 205 19.61 4.72 9.59
N SER A 206 20.50 4.70 8.58
CA SER A 206 20.98 3.47 7.94
C SER A 206 22.05 2.72 8.74
N GLU A 207 22.50 3.23 9.89
CA GLU A 207 23.53 2.60 10.74
C GLU A 207 23.31 1.09 10.98
N PRO A 208 22.09 0.57 11.25
CA PRO A 208 21.88 -0.87 11.44
C PRO A 208 22.25 -1.74 10.24
N MET A 209 22.26 -1.20 9.02
CA MET A 209 22.64 -1.94 7.80
C MET A 209 24.12 -2.35 7.78
N TYR A 210 24.95 -1.71 8.61
CA TYR A 210 26.40 -1.96 8.72
C TYR A 210 26.75 -2.85 9.92
N ARG A 211 25.75 -3.32 10.67
CA ARG A 211 25.93 -4.18 11.84
C ARG A 211 25.80 -5.66 11.46
N SER A 212 26.52 -6.52 12.17
CA SER A 212 26.26 -7.95 12.09
C SER A 212 24.92 -8.29 12.77
N PRO A 213 24.23 -9.39 12.40
CA PRO A 213 22.94 -9.76 12.99
C PRO A 213 22.97 -9.87 14.54
N GLN A 214 24.10 -10.24 15.12
CA GLN A 214 24.31 -10.35 16.58
C GLN A 214 24.42 -8.98 17.27
N GLN A 215 24.90 -7.95 16.56
CA GLN A 215 24.99 -6.56 17.02
C GLN A 215 23.73 -5.75 16.68
N SER A 216 22.77 -6.34 15.95
CA SER A 216 21.54 -5.68 15.52
C SER A 216 20.50 -5.54 16.64
N GLU A 217 20.84 -6.01 17.85
CA GLU A 217 19.99 -5.95 19.05
C GLU A 217 20.13 -4.63 19.84
N GLU A 218 20.81 -3.62 19.31
CA GLU A 218 20.85 -2.30 19.94
C GLU A 218 19.90 -1.32 19.25
N PRO A 219 19.13 -0.53 20.00
CA PRO A 219 18.23 0.49 19.45
C PRO A 219 19.02 1.51 18.63
N ASN A 220 18.47 1.97 17.51
CA ASN A 220 19.10 3.01 16.69
C ASN A 220 18.96 4.36 17.40
N LYS A 221 20.06 4.84 17.99
CA LYS A 221 20.15 6.11 18.72
C LYS A 221 19.66 7.31 17.89
N TRP A 222 19.89 7.30 16.57
CA TRP A 222 19.44 8.37 15.67
C TRP A 222 17.92 8.46 15.58
N ILE A 223 17.26 7.31 15.41
CA ILE A 223 15.80 7.24 15.33
C ILE A 223 15.20 7.55 16.72
N ALA A 224 15.80 7.01 17.79
CA ALA A 224 15.36 7.25 19.16
C ALA A 224 15.33 8.75 19.48
N TYR A 225 16.40 9.49 19.18
CA TYR A 225 16.43 10.94 19.37
C TYR A 225 15.49 11.68 18.42
N PHE A 226 15.48 11.32 17.13
CA PHE A 226 14.63 12.00 16.13
C PHE A 226 13.14 11.88 16.44
N THR A 227 12.72 10.77 17.05
CA THR A 227 11.33 10.51 17.43
C THR A 227 11.01 10.85 18.89
N SER A 228 11.97 11.39 19.67
CA SER A 228 11.75 11.77 21.08
C SER A 228 11.13 13.16 21.20
N ALA A 229 10.74 13.52 22.43
CA ALA A 229 10.26 14.86 22.79
C ALA A 229 11.34 15.96 22.68
N ASP A 230 12.63 15.60 22.59
CA ASP A 230 13.71 16.56 22.39
C ASP A 230 13.70 17.15 20.98
N ASN A 231 13.14 16.43 20.00
CA ASN A 231 12.90 16.96 18.68
C ASN A 231 11.59 17.76 18.63
N ARG A 232 11.70 19.08 18.82
CA ARG A 232 10.57 20.02 18.74
C ARG A 232 9.78 19.95 17.43
N HIS A 233 10.38 19.44 16.35
CA HIS A 233 9.76 19.32 15.03
C HIS A 233 9.08 17.99 14.78
N ALA A 234 9.03 17.07 15.75
CA ALA A 234 8.52 15.72 15.55
C ALA A 234 7.09 15.68 14.97
N LEU A 235 6.16 16.47 15.53
CA LEU A 235 4.78 16.55 15.04
C LEU A 235 4.65 17.13 13.62
N PRO A 236 5.21 18.32 13.31
CA PRO A 236 5.12 18.88 11.97
C PRO A 236 5.87 18.03 10.93
N LEU A 237 6.96 17.33 11.30
CA LEU A 237 7.63 16.36 10.41
C LEU A 237 6.73 15.16 10.12
N PHE A 238 6.17 14.51 11.16
CA PHE A 238 5.24 13.40 11.00
C PHE A 238 4.08 13.77 10.06
N THR A 239 3.47 14.93 10.32
CA THR A 239 2.33 15.44 9.56
C THR A 239 2.71 15.74 8.12
N SER A 240 3.84 16.42 7.91
CA SER A 240 4.35 16.76 6.58
C SER A 240 4.69 15.52 5.76
N PHE A 241 5.34 14.50 6.36
CA PHE A 241 5.66 13.27 5.66
C PHE A 241 4.39 12.51 5.25
N LEU A 242 3.45 12.33 6.19
CA LEU A 242 2.21 11.59 5.94
C LEU A 242 1.37 12.28 4.86
N ASN A 243 1.22 13.60 4.95
CA ASN A 243 0.43 14.38 4.00
C ASN A 243 1.09 14.40 2.62
N THR A 244 2.41 14.60 2.54
CA THR A 244 3.15 14.58 1.26
C THR A 244 2.97 13.24 0.53
N VAL A 245 3.04 12.11 1.24
CA VAL A 245 2.83 10.79 0.63
C VAL A 245 1.36 10.61 0.22
N CYS A 246 0.41 10.94 1.10
CA CYS A 246 -1.01 10.67 0.84
C CYS A 246 -1.67 11.67 -0.12
N SER A 247 -1.08 12.85 -0.33
CA SER A 247 -1.57 13.86 -1.29
C SER A 247 -1.03 13.65 -2.71
N TYR A 248 0.12 12.97 -2.86
CA TYR A 248 0.81 12.82 -4.15
C TYR A 248 -0.05 12.16 -5.23
N ASP A 249 -0.12 12.80 -6.39
CA ASP A 249 -0.82 12.31 -7.58
C ASP A 249 0.17 12.11 -8.75
N PRO A 250 0.56 10.85 -9.07
CA PRO A 250 1.53 10.57 -10.13
C PRO A 250 0.97 10.79 -11.54
N VAL A 251 -0.34 11.03 -11.68
CA VAL A 251 -0.99 11.27 -12.97
C VAL A 251 -1.03 12.77 -13.29
N GLY A 252 -1.04 13.62 -12.27
CA GLY A 252 -1.12 15.08 -12.41
C GLY A 252 -2.34 15.52 -13.22
N PHE A 253 -2.11 16.30 -14.30
CA PHE A 253 -3.19 16.78 -15.18
C PHE A 253 -3.89 15.69 -16.01
N GLY A 254 -3.48 14.42 -15.92
CA GLY A 254 -4.09 13.34 -16.70
C GLY A 254 -3.74 13.35 -18.18
N VAL A 255 -2.73 14.15 -18.58
CA VAL A 255 -2.26 14.24 -19.95
C VAL A 255 -1.27 13.09 -20.24
N PRO A 256 -1.45 12.32 -21.34
CA PRO A 256 -0.50 11.30 -21.76
C PRO A 256 0.94 11.85 -21.89
N TYR A 257 1.91 11.09 -21.39
CA TYR A 257 3.35 11.39 -21.45
C TYR A 257 3.79 12.67 -20.70
N ASN A 258 2.94 13.24 -19.84
CA ASN A 258 3.29 14.43 -19.05
C ASN A 258 4.62 14.28 -18.28
N HIS A 259 4.84 13.10 -17.71
CA HIS A 259 6.04 12.74 -16.95
C HIS A 259 7.33 12.66 -17.79
N LEU A 260 7.25 12.65 -19.12
CA LEU A 260 8.42 12.73 -20.00
C LEU A 260 8.78 14.17 -20.37
N LEU A 261 7.80 15.08 -20.30
CA LEU A 261 7.97 16.47 -20.67
C LEU A 261 8.39 17.35 -19.50
N PHE A 262 7.97 16.99 -18.28
CA PHE A 262 8.25 17.77 -17.07
C PHE A 262 8.96 16.92 -16.03
N ALA A 263 10.02 17.48 -15.45
CA ALA A 263 10.73 16.85 -14.34
C ALA A 263 9.89 16.94 -13.07
N ASP A 264 9.49 15.78 -12.55
CA ASP A 264 8.71 15.65 -11.34
C ASP A 264 9.63 15.70 -10.11
N THR A 265 9.63 16.85 -9.42
CA THR A 265 10.42 17.06 -8.20
C THR A 265 9.75 16.53 -6.95
N THR A 266 8.44 16.25 -7.01
CA THR A 266 7.67 15.77 -5.87
C THR A 266 7.88 14.27 -5.65
N GLU A 267 8.04 13.47 -6.72
CA GLU A 267 8.27 12.02 -6.56
C GLU A 267 9.48 11.67 -5.67
N PRO A 268 10.69 12.23 -5.89
CA PRO A 268 11.83 11.95 -5.02
C PRO A 268 11.59 12.37 -3.56
N LEU A 269 10.82 13.46 -3.35
CA LEU A 269 10.44 13.91 -2.02
C LEU A 269 9.49 12.91 -1.35
N VAL A 270 8.49 12.43 -2.09
CA VAL A 270 7.52 11.43 -1.64
C VAL A 270 8.21 10.12 -1.26
N GLU A 271 9.16 9.65 -2.08
CA GLU A 271 9.95 8.45 -1.77
C GLU A 271 10.73 8.62 -0.47
N ALA A 272 11.41 9.76 -0.28
CA ALA A 272 12.15 10.04 0.95
C ALA A 272 11.23 10.12 2.19
N CYS A 273 10.08 10.80 2.09
CA CYS A 273 9.07 10.88 3.15
C CYS A 273 8.51 9.50 3.52
N LEU A 274 8.21 8.67 2.51
CA LEU A 274 7.68 7.32 2.70
C LEU A 274 8.70 6.41 3.40
N GLN A 275 9.97 6.44 2.97
CA GLN A 275 11.04 5.67 3.60
C GLN A 275 11.27 6.13 5.05
N LEU A 276 11.31 7.43 5.30
CA LEU A 276 11.47 7.97 6.65
C LEU A 276 10.31 7.57 7.56
N LEU A 277 9.06 7.66 7.09
CA LEU A 277 7.90 7.20 7.87
C LEU A 277 8.02 5.72 8.25
N ILE A 278 8.44 4.86 7.32
CA ILE A 278 8.57 3.43 7.62
C ILE A 278 9.65 3.19 8.68
N VAL A 279 10.82 3.80 8.49
CA VAL A 279 11.97 3.62 9.38
C VAL A 279 11.68 4.17 10.77
N THR A 280 10.99 5.31 10.89
CA THR A 280 10.62 5.88 12.20
C THR A 280 9.46 5.16 12.86
N LEU A 281 8.64 4.43 12.13
CA LEU A 281 7.55 3.61 12.67
C LEU A 281 7.99 2.17 13.02
N ASP A 282 9.27 1.82 12.93
CA ASP A 282 9.72 0.47 13.25
C ASP A 282 9.93 0.27 14.77
N HIS A 283 9.05 -0.52 15.40
CA HIS A 283 8.95 -0.67 16.86
C HIS A 283 9.94 -1.69 17.45
N ASP A 284 10.57 -2.53 16.63
CA ASP A 284 11.58 -3.49 17.10
C ASP A 284 12.80 -2.80 17.73
N MET A 285 12.98 -1.49 17.48
CA MET A 285 14.03 -0.68 18.12
C MET A 285 13.64 -0.11 19.49
N VAL A 286 12.39 -0.23 19.94
CA VAL A 286 11.89 0.36 21.21
C VAL A 286 11.74 -0.69 22.31
N VAL A 287 11.40 -1.94 21.97
CA VAL A 287 11.13 -3.03 22.94
C VAL A 287 12.38 -3.42 23.75
N GLN A 288 13.59 -3.26 23.19
CA GLN A 288 14.83 -3.65 23.87
C GLN A 288 15.14 -2.84 25.13
N GLN A 289 14.67 -1.59 25.25
CA GLN A 289 14.84 -0.82 26.50
C GLN A 289 14.08 -1.44 27.69
N GLN A 290 12.94 -2.09 27.45
CA GLN A 290 12.12 -2.68 28.53
C GLN A 290 12.69 -4.00 29.07
N LEU A 291 13.50 -4.72 28.29
CA LEU A 291 14.12 -5.98 28.72
C LEU A 291 15.37 -5.77 29.60
N THR A 292 15.96 -4.58 29.59
CA THR A 292 17.15 -4.23 30.39
C THR A 292 16.88 -3.73 31.82
N GLN A 293 15.62 -3.58 32.24
CA GLN A 293 15.26 -3.31 33.65
C GLN A 293 14.17 -4.28 34.15
N PRO A 294 14.55 -5.46 34.67
CA PRO A 294 13.59 -6.39 35.26
C PRO A 294 13.17 -5.85 36.64
N GLY A 295 12.08 -5.07 36.70
CA GLY A 295 11.59 -4.57 37.99
C GLY A 295 10.25 -3.83 38.04
N GLN A 296 9.72 -3.32 36.92
CA GLN A 296 8.44 -2.59 36.92
C GLN A 296 7.59 -2.93 35.70
N ALA A 297 7.09 -4.17 35.63
CA ALA A 297 6.03 -4.52 34.71
C ALA A 297 4.67 -4.25 35.39
N SER A 298 4.22 -2.99 35.37
CA SER A 298 2.80 -2.68 35.48
C SER A 298 2.16 -2.91 34.10
N TYR A 299 1.18 -3.81 34.04
CA TYR A 299 0.30 -3.98 32.90
C TYR A 299 -0.55 -2.71 32.73
N ASP A 300 -0.01 -1.72 32.03
CA ASP A 300 -0.76 -0.55 31.60
C ASP A 300 -0.73 -0.50 30.06
N GLU A 301 -1.88 -0.70 29.46
CA GLU A 301 -2.14 -0.82 28.00
C GLU A 301 -1.93 0.50 27.22
N GLY A 302 -1.09 1.41 27.71
CA GLY A 302 -0.98 2.78 27.21
C GLY A 302 0.41 3.34 26.95
N ASN A 303 1.49 2.66 27.33
CA ASN A 303 2.85 3.21 27.21
C ASN A 303 3.67 2.47 26.14
N SER A 304 3.27 2.67 24.87
CA SER A 304 4.21 2.50 23.75
C SER A 304 5.38 3.45 24.02
N GLY A 305 6.62 2.95 23.99
CA GLY A 305 7.81 3.73 24.36
C GLY A 305 7.95 5.04 23.58
N ASP A 306 8.88 5.91 24.03
CA ASP A 306 9.04 7.35 23.73
C ASP A 306 9.01 7.82 22.25
N ASN A 307 8.76 6.94 21.27
CA ASN A 307 8.58 7.25 19.87
C ASN A 307 7.26 8.03 19.61
N LEU A 308 7.39 9.34 19.46
CA LEU A 308 6.29 10.24 19.19
C LEU A 308 5.59 9.97 17.86
N PHE A 309 6.28 9.45 16.84
CA PHE A 309 5.66 9.16 15.53
C PHE A 309 4.62 8.03 15.65
N ILE A 310 4.94 6.97 16.38
CA ILE A 310 3.99 5.89 16.68
C ILE A 310 2.82 6.43 17.51
N ASN A 311 3.10 7.27 18.51
CA ASN A 311 2.08 7.91 19.35
C ASN A 311 1.15 8.85 18.58
N TYR A 312 1.66 9.63 17.63
CA TYR A 312 0.83 10.48 16.77
C TYR A 312 -0.04 9.63 15.85
N LEU A 313 0.53 8.59 15.23
CA LEU A 313 -0.20 7.69 14.35
C LEU A 313 -1.35 6.96 15.06
N SER A 314 -1.12 6.46 16.29
CA SER A 314 -2.14 5.78 17.08
C SER A 314 -3.29 6.70 17.53
N ARG A 315 -3.02 8.02 17.63
CA ARG A 315 -4.00 9.04 18.03
C ARG A 315 -4.84 9.59 16.88
N VAL A 316 -4.48 9.39 15.62
CA VAL A 316 -5.33 9.75 14.46
C VAL A 316 -6.66 8.99 14.59
N HIS A 317 -7.79 9.70 14.45
CA HIS A 317 -9.11 9.09 14.71
C HIS A 317 -10.28 9.69 13.92
N ARG A 318 -10.10 10.79 13.19
CA ARG A 318 -11.19 11.37 12.40
C ARG A 318 -11.42 10.54 11.14
N ASP A 319 -12.69 10.27 10.83
CA ASP A 319 -13.07 9.52 9.62
C ASP A 319 -12.54 10.19 8.32
N GLU A 320 -12.47 11.53 8.29
CA GLU A 320 -11.90 12.29 7.17
C GLU A 320 -10.40 12.02 6.98
N ASP A 321 -9.63 11.99 8.07
CA ASP A 321 -8.21 11.70 8.06
C ASP A 321 -7.96 10.26 7.60
N PHE A 322 -8.75 9.30 8.11
CA PHE A 322 -8.68 7.91 7.67
C PHE A 322 -9.03 7.74 6.20
N HIS A 323 -10.05 8.45 5.70
CA HIS A 323 -10.39 8.43 4.29
C HIS A 323 -9.27 9.01 3.43
N PHE A 324 -8.67 10.13 3.85
CA PHE A 324 -7.54 10.75 3.16
C PHE A 324 -6.35 9.79 3.03
N VAL A 325 -5.92 9.17 4.14
CA VAL A 325 -4.81 8.22 4.17
C VAL A 325 -5.11 6.99 3.31
N LEU A 326 -6.29 6.39 3.50
CA LEU A 326 -6.72 5.21 2.74
C LEU A 326 -6.74 5.49 1.23
N LYS A 327 -7.32 6.63 0.83
CA LYS A 327 -7.41 7.03 -0.58
C LYS A 327 -6.05 7.33 -1.18
N GLY A 328 -5.16 8.00 -0.44
CA GLY A 328 -3.79 8.29 -0.87
C GLY A 328 -2.99 7.02 -1.15
N ILE A 329 -2.91 6.11 -0.17
CA ILE A 329 -2.21 4.82 -0.32
C ILE A 329 -2.82 4.00 -1.47
N THR A 330 -4.15 3.92 -1.52
CA THR A 330 -4.86 3.17 -2.58
C THR A 330 -4.59 3.75 -3.96
N ARG A 331 -4.56 5.08 -4.13
CA ARG A 331 -4.23 5.74 -5.41
C ARG A 331 -2.84 5.34 -5.88
N LEU A 332 -1.85 5.40 -5.00
CA LEU A 332 -0.46 5.06 -5.35
C LEU A 332 -0.29 3.57 -5.67
N LEU A 333 -0.91 2.68 -4.88
CA LEU A 333 -0.90 1.22 -5.14
C LEU A 333 -1.63 0.83 -6.43
N ASN A 334 -2.66 1.57 -6.85
CA ASN A 334 -3.40 1.31 -8.08
C ASN A 334 -2.72 1.89 -9.33
N ASN A 335 -1.69 2.74 -9.21
CA ASN A 335 -0.95 3.32 -10.34
C ASN A 335 -0.57 2.29 -11.44
N PRO A 336 0.03 1.11 -11.14
CA PRO A 336 0.37 0.11 -12.16
C PRO A 336 -0.85 -0.58 -12.78
N LEU A 337 -2.04 -0.44 -12.21
CA LEU A 337 -3.27 -1.10 -12.66
C LEU A 337 -4.09 -0.27 -13.65
N VAL A 338 -3.78 1.02 -13.78
CA VAL A 338 -4.49 1.91 -14.71
C VAL A 338 -4.15 1.52 -16.14
N GLN A 339 -5.16 1.04 -16.87
CA GLN A 339 -5.03 0.73 -18.29
C GLN A 339 -5.26 1.99 -19.11
N ASN A 340 -4.25 2.40 -19.87
CA ASN A 340 -4.37 3.45 -20.88
C ASN A 340 -4.27 2.84 -22.28
N TYR A 341 -5.01 3.41 -23.23
CA TYR A 341 -4.95 3.00 -24.65
C TYR A 341 -3.56 3.21 -25.25
N LEU A 342 -2.79 4.14 -24.70
CA LEU A 342 -1.45 4.49 -25.14
C LEU A 342 -0.40 3.79 -24.26
N PRO A 343 0.56 3.04 -24.84
CA PRO A 343 1.58 2.35 -24.08
C PRO A 343 2.49 3.36 -23.37
N ASN A 344 2.84 3.08 -22.11
CA ASN A 344 3.73 3.93 -21.29
C ASN A 344 3.30 5.42 -21.20
N SER A 345 2.00 5.70 -21.39
CA SER A 345 1.49 7.07 -21.34
C SER A 345 1.42 7.66 -19.94
N THR A 346 1.45 6.81 -18.91
CA THR A 346 1.45 7.23 -17.50
C THR A 346 2.71 6.77 -16.81
N LYS A 347 3.17 7.58 -15.86
CA LYS A 347 4.30 7.27 -14.99
C LYS A 347 3.99 6.02 -14.17
N ARG A 348 4.99 5.13 -14.05
CA ARG A 348 4.89 3.93 -13.20
C ARG A 348 5.71 4.17 -11.94
N LEU A 349 5.05 4.09 -10.80
CA LEU A 349 5.70 4.21 -9.50
C LEU A 349 6.41 2.92 -9.11
N HIS A 350 7.55 3.06 -8.43
CA HIS A 350 8.38 1.95 -7.97
C HIS A 350 8.40 1.77 -6.44
N CYS A 351 7.55 2.47 -5.69
CA CYS A 351 7.49 2.46 -4.22
C CYS A 351 6.38 1.55 -3.61
N HIS A 352 5.92 0.54 -4.35
CA HIS A 352 4.80 -0.32 -3.95
C HIS A 352 5.11 -1.18 -2.72
N GLN A 353 6.37 -1.58 -2.50
CA GLN A 353 6.75 -2.38 -1.34
C GLN A 353 6.63 -1.54 -0.07
N GLU A 354 7.14 -0.32 -0.13
CA GLU A 354 7.11 0.67 0.94
C GLU A 354 5.67 1.05 1.30
N LEU A 355 4.82 1.28 0.30
CA LEU A 355 3.40 1.56 0.53
C LEU A 355 2.67 0.43 1.26
N LEU A 356 2.98 -0.83 0.94
CA LEU A 356 2.42 -1.99 1.65
C LEU A 356 2.91 -2.06 3.10
N ILE A 357 4.19 -1.79 3.35
CA ILE A 357 4.74 -1.74 4.72
C ILE A 357 4.07 -0.61 5.51
N LEU A 358 3.95 0.60 4.93
CA LEU A 358 3.27 1.71 5.57
C LEU A 358 1.82 1.35 5.90
N PHE A 359 1.07 0.80 4.94
CA PHE A 359 -0.31 0.35 5.19
C PHE A 359 -0.39 -0.67 6.33
N TRP A 360 0.51 -1.65 6.35
CA TRP A 360 0.58 -2.65 7.40
C TRP A 360 0.83 -2.01 8.77
N LYS A 361 1.85 -1.15 8.89
CA LYS A 361 2.20 -0.45 10.14
C LYS A 361 1.05 0.44 10.64
N ILE A 362 0.34 1.15 9.75
CA ILE A 362 -0.84 1.96 10.13
C ILE A 362 -1.95 1.06 10.68
N CYS A 363 -2.26 -0.05 10.01
CA CYS A 363 -3.26 -1.01 10.51
C CYS A 363 -2.85 -1.64 11.85
N ASP A 364 -1.56 -1.81 12.10
CA ASP A 364 -1.08 -2.41 13.34
C ASP A 364 -1.15 -1.45 14.53
N TYR A 365 -0.56 -0.25 14.40
CA TYR A 365 -0.54 0.74 15.47
C TYR A 365 -1.87 1.49 15.68
N ASN A 366 -2.74 1.51 14.68
CA ASN A 366 -4.04 2.17 14.78
C ASN A 366 -5.20 1.21 14.44
N LYS A 367 -5.69 0.51 15.47
CA LYS A 367 -6.84 -0.41 15.33
C LYS A 367 -8.12 0.31 14.88
N LYS A 368 -8.28 1.62 15.18
CA LYS A 368 -9.43 2.40 14.68
C LYS A 368 -9.38 2.54 13.16
N PHE A 369 -8.20 2.78 12.58
CA PHE A 369 -8.00 2.79 11.14
C PHE A 369 -8.29 1.41 10.53
N LEU A 370 -7.77 0.32 11.13
CA LEU A 370 -8.06 -1.04 10.67
C LEU A 370 -9.58 -1.31 10.60
N TYR A 371 -10.32 -0.99 11.66
CA TYR A 371 -11.78 -1.14 11.67
C TYR A 371 -12.47 -0.21 10.67
N PHE A 372 -11.97 1.01 10.45
CA PHE A 372 -12.48 1.93 9.43
C PHE A 372 -12.37 1.32 8.03
N VAL A 373 -11.19 0.81 7.66
CA VAL A 373 -10.96 0.13 6.36
C VAL A 373 -11.94 -1.03 6.16
N LEU A 374 -12.18 -1.81 7.22
CA LEU A 374 -13.06 -2.98 7.19
C LEU A 374 -14.56 -2.64 7.23
N LYS A 375 -14.93 -1.42 7.65
CA LYS A 375 -16.32 -0.97 7.76
C LYS A 375 -16.96 -0.78 6.39
N SER A 376 -16.22 -0.31 5.39
CA SER A 376 -16.73 -0.01 4.05
C SER A 376 -16.35 -1.10 3.04
N SER A 377 -16.65 -0.88 1.75
CA SER A 377 -16.12 -1.74 0.68
C SER A 377 -14.74 -1.31 0.19
N ASP A 378 -14.17 -0.28 0.77
CA ASP A 378 -12.92 0.35 0.31
C ASP A 378 -11.71 -0.56 0.57
N VAL A 379 -11.82 -1.50 1.53
CA VAL A 379 -10.86 -2.60 1.69
C VAL A 379 -10.64 -3.40 0.41
N LEU A 380 -11.66 -3.48 -0.47
CA LEU A 380 -11.53 -4.17 -1.75
C LEU A 380 -10.66 -3.39 -2.75
N ASP A 381 -10.60 -2.07 -2.63
CA ASP A 381 -9.78 -1.22 -3.49
C ASP A 381 -8.29 -1.32 -3.13
N ILE A 382 -7.97 -1.72 -1.89
CA ILE A 382 -6.63 -2.16 -1.46
C ILE A 382 -6.36 -3.63 -1.80
N LEU A 383 -7.36 -4.50 -1.63
CA LEU A 383 -7.21 -5.94 -1.90
C LEU A 383 -6.72 -6.20 -3.33
N ILE A 384 -7.27 -5.50 -4.31
CA ILE A 384 -6.96 -5.69 -5.72
C ILE A 384 -5.45 -5.47 -6.03
N PRO A 385 -4.84 -4.32 -5.68
CA PRO A 385 -3.41 -4.11 -5.89
C PRO A 385 -2.53 -5.06 -5.06
N ILE A 386 -2.91 -5.43 -3.83
CA ILE A 386 -2.16 -6.47 -3.09
C ILE A 386 -2.12 -7.77 -3.89
N LEU A 387 -3.28 -8.26 -4.35
CA LEU A 387 -3.36 -9.50 -5.13
C LEU A 387 -2.65 -9.38 -6.49
N TYR A 388 -2.68 -8.21 -7.12
CA TYR A 388 -1.90 -7.95 -8.33
C TYR A 388 -0.41 -8.14 -8.09
N HIS A 389 0.15 -7.46 -7.08
CA HIS A 389 1.58 -7.49 -6.79
C HIS A 389 2.04 -8.88 -6.34
N LEU A 390 1.22 -9.59 -5.55
CA LEU A 390 1.46 -10.99 -5.19
C LEU A 390 1.47 -11.90 -6.41
N ASN A 391 0.48 -11.78 -7.31
CA ASN A 391 0.44 -12.58 -8.52
C ASN A 391 1.62 -12.27 -9.45
N TYR A 392 1.96 -10.99 -9.64
CA TYR A 392 3.06 -10.56 -10.50
C TYR A 392 4.41 -11.05 -9.99
N SER A 393 4.62 -11.03 -8.68
CA SER A 393 5.92 -11.31 -8.05
C SER A 393 6.14 -12.78 -7.71
N ARG A 394 5.13 -13.65 -7.85
CA ARG A 394 5.14 -15.06 -7.42
C ARG A 394 6.31 -15.91 -7.96
N ALA A 395 6.83 -15.57 -9.14
CA ALA A 395 7.89 -16.32 -9.81
C ALA A 395 9.30 -15.73 -9.55
N ASP A 396 9.40 -14.55 -8.94
CA ASP A 396 10.65 -13.82 -8.75
C ASP A 396 11.20 -14.05 -7.34
N GLN A 397 12.35 -14.74 -7.24
CA GLN A 397 12.98 -15.03 -5.96
C GLN A 397 13.47 -13.78 -5.21
N SER A 398 13.71 -12.67 -5.90
CA SER A 398 14.15 -11.42 -5.28
C SER A 398 13.02 -10.71 -4.53
N ARG A 399 11.77 -11.06 -4.85
CA ARG A 399 10.56 -10.42 -4.30
C ARG A 399 9.88 -11.21 -3.19
N VAL A 400 10.56 -12.19 -2.61
CA VAL A 400 9.99 -13.01 -1.53
C VAL A 400 9.57 -12.17 -0.32
N GLY A 401 10.30 -11.09 -0.01
CA GLY A 401 9.91 -10.15 1.06
C GLY A 401 8.56 -9.47 0.79
N LEU A 402 8.33 -8.98 -0.43
CA LEU A 402 7.04 -8.42 -0.86
C LEU A 402 5.91 -9.46 -0.73
N MET A 403 6.19 -10.73 -1.06
CA MET A 403 5.22 -11.82 -0.89
C MET A 403 4.84 -12.01 0.59
N HIS A 404 5.81 -11.96 1.51
CA HIS A 404 5.54 -12.06 2.95
C HIS A 404 4.67 -10.90 3.43
N ILE A 405 5.03 -9.65 3.08
CA ILE A 405 4.28 -8.45 3.47
C ILE A 405 2.82 -8.54 2.99
N GLY A 406 2.61 -8.83 1.70
CA GLY A 406 1.26 -8.92 1.14
C GLY A 406 0.43 -10.05 1.76
N VAL A 407 1.04 -11.21 2.03
CA VAL A 407 0.35 -12.33 2.69
C VAL A 407 0.02 -12.01 4.15
N PHE A 408 0.91 -11.35 4.89
CA PHE A 408 0.66 -10.97 6.29
C PHE A 408 -0.40 -9.87 6.43
N ILE A 409 -0.45 -8.91 5.50
CA ILE A 409 -1.57 -7.95 5.43
C ILE A 409 -2.88 -8.70 5.22
N LEU A 410 -2.94 -9.63 4.26
CA LEU A 410 -4.15 -10.42 4.01
C LEU A 410 -4.50 -11.32 5.19
N LEU A 411 -3.52 -11.85 5.92
CA LEU A 411 -3.71 -12.61 7.15
C LEU A 411 -4.37 -11.75 8.22
N LEU A 412 -3.83 -10.56 8.48
CA LEU A 412 -4.38 -9.57 9.40
C LEU A 412 -5.84 -9.22 9.04
N LEU A 413 -6.10 -8.86 7.79
CA LEU A 413 -7.45 -8.52 7.32
C LEU A 413 -8.42 -9.71 7.39
N SER A 414 -7.94 -10.93 7.11
CA SER A 414 -8.77 -12.14 7.11
C SER A 414 -9.29 -12.52 8.49
N GLY A 415 -8.60 -12.12 9.57
CA GLY A 415 -9.04 -12.35 10.95
C GLY A 415 -10.38 -11.69 11.26
N GLU A 416 -10.78 -10.68 10.49
CA GLU A 416 -11.98 -9.90 10.73
C GLU A 416 -13.16 -10.34 9.88
N ARG A 417 -14.30 -10.60 10.53
CA ARG A 417 -15.55 -11.05 9.87
C ARG A 417 -15.96 -10.15 8.70
N ASN A 418 -15.81 -8.84 8.86
CA ASN A 418 -16.24 -7.87 7.85
C ASN A 418 -15.50 -8.07 6.52
N PHE A 419 -14.21 -8.41 6.56
CA PHE A 419 -13.43 -8.70 5.36
C PHE A 419 -14.04 -9.84 4.56
N GLY A 420 -14.26 -11.00 5.20
CA GLY A 420 -14.86 -12.17 4.56
C GLY A 420 -16.26 -11.89 3.98
N VAL A 421 -17.08 -11.10 4.66
CA VAL A 421 -18.40 -10.68 4.14
C VAL A 421 -18.26 -9.80 2.90
N ARG A 422 -17.32 -8.84 2.89
CA ARG A 422 -17.09 -7.90 1.79
C ARG A 422 -16.58 -8.58 0.52
N LEU A 423 -15.83 -9.69 0.63
CA LEU A 423 -15.35 -10.46 -0.51
C LEU A 423 -16.47 -10.97 -1.45
N ASN A 424 -17.71 -11.03 -0.99
CA ASN A 424 -18.87 -11.40 -1.82
C ASN A 424 -19.26 -10.32 -2.85
N LYS A 425 -18.70 -9.10 -2.80
CA LYS A 425 -18.97 -8.07 -3.80
C LYS A 425 -18.51 -8.56 -5.17
N ALA A 426 -19.31 -8.31 -6.21
CA ALA A 426 -18.96 -8.67 -7.58
C ALA A 426 -17.63 -8.04 -7.99
N TYR A 427 -16.75 -8.82 -8.61
CA TYR A 427 -15.49 -8.34 -9.16
C TYR A 427 -15.73 -7.85 -10.59
N SER A 428 -15.57 -6.55 -10.80
CA SER A 428 -15.80 -5.88 -12.08
C SER A 428 -14.54 -5.27 -12.70
N ALA A 429 -13.43 -5.22 -11.96
CA ALA A 429 -12.20 -4.60 -12.44
C ALA A 429 -11.54 -5.47 -13.52
N THR A 430 -11.12 -4.85 -14.61
CA THR A 430 -10.35 -5.49 -15.67
C THR A 430 -8.87 -5.23 -15.44
N VAL A 431 -8.32 -5.82 -14.38
CA VAL A 431 -6.88 -5.69 -14.10
C VAL A 431 -6.10 -6.66 -15.00
N PRO A 432 -5.00 -6.24 -15.64
CA PRO A 432 -4.18 -7.11 -16.48
C PRO A 432 -3.37 -8.08 -15.60
N MET A 433 -4.05 -9.06 -15.03
CA MET A 433 -3.44 -10.15 -14.29
C MET A 433 -3.32 -11.37 -15.21
N ASP A 434 -2.20 -12.08 -15.12
CA ASP A 434 -2.12 -13.44 -15.62
C ASP A 434 -2.99 -14.33 -14.72
N ILE A 435 -4.29 -14.38 -14.98
CA ILE A 435 -5.29 -15.26 -14.38
C ILE A 435 -6.35 -15.63 -15.44
N PRO A 436 -7.04 -16.77 -15.33
CA PRO A 436 -8.15 -17.11 -16.22
C PRO A 436 -9.25 -16.04 -16.15
N VAL A 437 -9.88 -15.72 -17.28
CA VAL A 437 -11.05 -14.82 -17.27
C VAL A 437 -12.21 -15.51 -16.54
N PHE A 438 -12.74 -14.86 -15.52
CA PHE A 438 -13.89 -15.35 -14.76
C PHE A 438 -14.89 -14.22 -14.51
N THR A 439 -16.15 -14.60 -14.30
CA THR A 439 -17.19 -13.73 -13.75
C THR A 439 -17.53 -14.24 -12.35
N GLY A 440 -17.30 -13.41 -11.34
CA GLY A 440 -17.41 -13.82 -9.95
C GLY A 440 -17.27 -12.67 -8.98
N THR A 441 -16.82 -13.00 -7.78
CA THR A 441 -16.67 -12.11 -6.64
C THR A 441 -15.18 -11.83 -6.34
N HIS A 442 -14.90 -10.92 -5.42
CA HIS A 442 -13.51 -10.70 -4.97
C HIS A 442 -12.94 -11.93 -4.24
N ALA A 443 -13.81 -12.75 -3.62
CA ALA A 443 -13.41 -14.06 -3.10
C ALA A 443 -12.85 -14.96 -4.20
N ASP A 444 -13.45 -14.93 -5.39
CA ASP A 444 -12.99 -15.73 -6.52
C ASP A 444 -11.61 -15.29 -7.02
N LEU A 445 -11.37 -13.97 -7.04
CA LEU A 445 -10.06 -13.40 -7.35
C LEU A 445 -9.00 -13.87 -6.36
N LEU A 446 -9.28 -13.72 -5.05
CA LEU A 446 -8.39 -14.12 -3.96
C LEU A 446 -7.99 -15.60 -4.08
N ILE A 447 -8.97 -16.49 -4.22
CA ILE A 447 -8.75 -17.94 -4.35
C ILE A 447 -7.93 -18.26 -5.61
N THR A 448 -8.22 -17.61 -6.74
CA THR A 448 -7.52 -17.84 -8.01
C THR A 448 -6.04 -17.44 -7.91
N VAL A 449 -5.76 -16.28 -7.31
CA VAL A 449 -4.40 -15.78 -7.10
C VAL A 449 -3.65 -16.70 -6.13
N PHE A 450 -4.26 -17.09 -5.01
CA PHE A 450 -3.63 -17.99 -4.04
C PHE A 450 -3.31 -19.36 -4.64
N HIS A 451 -4.25 -19.92 -5.41
CA HIS A 451 -4.00 -21.15 -6.16
C HIS A 451 -2.82 -21.01 -7.11
N LYS A 452 -2.70 -19.89 -7.85
CA LYS A 452 -1.54 -19.64 -8.72
C LYS A 452 -0.22 -19.53 -7.95
N ILE A 453 -0.22 -18.86 -6.80
CA ILE A 453 0.98 -18.75 -5.95
C ILE A 453 1.42 -20.14 -5.47
N ILE A 454 0.49 -20.98 -5.04
CA ILE A 454 0.80 -22.34 -4.56
C ILE A 454 1.24 -23.25 -5.71
N ALA A 455 0.55 -23.20 -6.85
CA ALA A 455 0.78 -24.13 -7.96
C ALA A 455 1.96 -23.74 -8.87
N THR A 456 2.24 -22.44 -9.02
CA THR A 456 3.22 -21.92 -9.99
C THR A 456 4.25 -20.97 -9.36
N GLY A 457 4.16 -20.70 -8.06
CA GLY A 457 5.10 -19.83 -7.37
C GLY A 457 6.47 -20.49 -7.17
N HIS A 458 7.46 -19.65 -6.89
CA HIS A 458 8.83 -20.08 -6.59
C HIS A 458 8.88 -20.91 -5.28
N GLN A 459 9.80 -21.87 -5.18
CA GLN A 459 9.88 -22.80 -4.04
C GLN A 459 10.11 -22.09 -2.68
N ARG A 460 10.79 -20.94 -2.68
CA ARG A 460 10.98 -20.10 -1.49
C ARG A 460 9.67 -19.57 -0.88
N LEU A 461 8.53 -19.72 -1.57
CA LEU A 461 7.22 -19.31 -1.07
C LEU A 461 6.52 -20.41 -0.24
N GLN A 462 7.08 -21.62 -0.16
CA GLN A 462 6.50 -22.71 0.63
C GLN A 462 6.19 -22.33 2.09
N PRO A 463 7.03 -21.57 2.83
CA PRO A 463 6.70 -21.14 4.20
C PRO A 463 5.41 -20.30 4.30
N LEU A 464 4.99 -19.65 3.20
CA LEU A 464 3.75 -18.86 3.18
C LEU A 464 2.50 -19.70 2.93
N PHE A 465 2.62 -20.97 2.54
CA PHE A 465 1.46 -21.78 2.14
C PHE A 465 0.48 -21.98 3.30
N ASP A 466 0.98 -22.19 4.52
CA ASP A 466 0.15 -22.31 5.71
C ASP A 466 -0.61 -21.00 6.01
N CYS A 467 0.04 -19.85 5.81
CA CYS A 467 -0.62 -18.54 5.94
C CYS A 467 -1.71 -18.35 4.87
N LEU A 468 -1.44 -18.70 3.62
CA LEU A 468 -2.42 -18.63 2.52
C LEU A 468 -3.64 -19.52 2.80
N LEU A 469 -3.41 -20.74 3.29
CA LEU A 469 -4.48 -21.66 3.68
C LEU A 469 -5.25 -21.14 4.89
N THR A 470 -4.57 -20.56 5.88
CA THR A 470 -5.21 -19.95 7.06
C THR A 470 -6.15 -18.81 6.66
N ILE A 471 -5.72 -17.94 5.75
CA ILE A 471 -6.58 -16.88 5.20
C ILE A 471 -7.84 -17.46 4.55
N LEU A 472 -7.69 -18.53 3.75
CA LEU A 472 -8.84 -19.20 3.11
C LEU A 472 -9.79 -19.81 4.15
N VAL A 473 -9.26 -20.41 5.21
CA VAL A 473 -10.05 -20.95 6.33
C VAL A 473 -10.84 -19.81 7.00
N ASN A 474 -10.19 -18.69 7.32
CA ASN A 474 -10.81 -17.54 7.98
C ASN A 474 -11.99 -16.96 7.16
N VAL A 475 -11.84 -16.83 5.84
CA VAL A 475 -12.90 -16.24 5.00
C VAL A 475 -14.01 -17.23 4.62
N SER A 476 -13.72 -18.53 4.63
CA SER A 476 -14.62 -19.59 4.13
C SER A 476 -16.05 -19.57 4.70
N PRO A 477 -16.31 -19.28 6.00
CA PRO A 477 -17.66 -19.28 6.56
C PRO A 477 -18.55 -18.17 6.00
N TYR A 478 -17.96 -17.14 5.38
CA TYR A 478 -18.65 -15.94 4.94
C TYR A 478 -18.92 -15.90 3.43
N LEU A 479 -18.36 -16.83 2.66
CA LEU A 479 -18.50 -16.87 1.20
C LEU A 479 -19.86 -17.46 0.79
N LYS A 480 -20.59 -16.75 -0.07
CA LYS A 480 -21.95 -17.13 -0.51
C LYS A 480 -21.98 -17.84 -1.86
N THR A 481 -21.06 -17.49 -2.75
CA THR A 481 -21.01 -17.98 -4.12
C THR A 481 -19.56 -18.09 -4.56
N LEU A 482 -19.23 -19.18 -5.26
CA LEU A 482 -17.96 -19.34 -5.95
C LEU A 482 -18.23 -19.52 -7.45
N SER A 483 -17.33 -18.97 -8.27
CA SER A 483 -17.35 -19.07 -9.71
C SER A 483 -16.99 -20.48 -10.18
N MET A 484 -17.39 -20.80 -11.41
CA MET A 484 -17.17 -22.12 -12.02
C MET A 484 -15.67 -22.46 -12.19
N VAL A 485 -14.80 -21.45 -12.24
CA VAL A 485 -13.35 -21.61 -12.35
C VAL A 485 -12.75 -22.14 -11.04
N ASN A 486 -13.42 -21.92 -9.91
CA ASN A 486 -12.97 -22.34 -8.58
C ASN A 486 -13.53 -23.70 -8.15
N GLU A 487 -14.30 -24.38 -9.02
CA GLU A 487 -14.72 -25.75 -8.74
C GLU A 487 -13.55 -26.73 -8.96
N ARG A 488 -13.33 -27.66 -8.01
CA ARG A 488 -12.27 -28.69 -8.10
C ARG A 488 -12.28 -29.52 -9.39
N ALA A 489 -13.42 -29.58 -10.07
CA ALA A 489 -13.60 -30.31 -11.32
C ALA A 489 -13.99 -29.35 -12.44
N PHE A 490 -13.29 -29.44 -13.57
CA PHE A 490 -13.60 -28.70 -14.78
C PHE A 490 -15.06 -28.93 -15.21
N GLN A 491 -15.83 -27.85 -15.23
CA GLN A 491 -17.24 -27.90 -15.58
C GLN A 491 -17.42 -27.78 -17.08
N LYS A 492 -17.99 -28.82 -17.69
CA LYS A 492 -18.36 -28.85 -19.11
C LYS A 492 -19.75 -29.43 -19.30
N GLN A 493 -20.40 -29.08 -20.40
CA GLN A 493 -21.65 -29.73 -20.78
C GLN A 493 -21.40 -31.19 -21.18
N PHE A 494 -22.26 -32.08 -20.71
CA PHE A 494 -22.23 -33.47 -21.11
C PHE A 494 -22.56 -33.60 -22.61
N GLY A 495 -21.70 -34.30 -23.35
CA GLY A 495 -21.84 -34.50 -24.80
C GLY A 495 -21.30 -33.36 -25.68
N VAL A 496 -20.67 -32.33 -25.11
CA VAL A 496 -20.02 -31.25 -25.88
C VAL A 496 -18.50 -31.41 -25.81
N ASN A 497 -17.87 -31.69 -26.96
CA ASN A 497 -16.42 -31.74 -27.07
C ASN A 497 -15.85 -30.35 -27.38
N LEU A 498 -15.25 -29.72 -26.36
CA LEU A 498 -14.63 -28.40 -26.48
C LEU A 498 -13.30 -28.43 -27.27
N ASN A 499 -12.68 -29.61 -27.42
CA ASN A 499 -11.39 -29.79 -28.09
C ASN A 499 -11.52 -30.21 -29.56
N ARG A 500 -12.67 -29.93 -30.19
CA ARG A 500 -12.87 -30.22 -31.62
C ARG A 500 -11.90 -29.40 -32.47
N LYS A 501 -11.16 -30.07 -33.37
CA LYS A 501 -10.30 -29.43 -34.37
C LYS A 501 -11.14 -28.54 -35.29
N VAL A 502 -10.66 -27.33 -35.57
CA VAL A 502 -11.31 -26.38 -36.49
C VAL A 502 -10.98 -26.82 -37.93
N LYS A 503 -11.96 -26.80 -38.84
CA LYS A 503 -11.71 -27.09 -40.25
C LYS A 503 -10.77 -26.04 -40.85
N PRO A 504 -9.87 -26.41 -41.78
CA PRO A 504 -9.03 -25.43 -42.49
C PRO A 504 -9.91 -24.34 -43.13
N GLY A 505 -9.56 -23.06 -42.96
CA GLY A 505 -10.27 -21.92 -43.54
C GLY A 505 -11.26 -21.18 -42.63
N VAL A 506 -11.46 -21.59 -41.37
CA VAL A 506 -12.33 -20.88 -40.41
C VAL A 506 -11.50 -20.10 -39.39
N THR A 507 -11.60 -18.77 -39.43
CA THR A 507 -10.81 -17.83 -38.60
C THR A 507 -11.31 -17.67 -37.17
N LYS A 508 -12.57 -18.04 -36.85
CA LYS A 508 -13.13 -17.96 -35.48
C LYS A 508 -13.85 -19.24 -35.06
N LYS A 509 -13.45 -19.80 -33.92
CA LYS A 509 -14.08 -20.98 -33.30
C LYS A 509 -15.41 -20.58 -32.64
N LYS A 510 -16.55 -20.88 -33.28
CA LYS A 510 -17.87 -20.70 -32.64
C LYS A 510 -17.98 -21.60 -31.41
N LEU A 511 -18.32 -21.04 -30.25
CA LEU A 511 -18.49 -21.77 -29.01
C LEU A 511 -19.62 -22.80 -29.19
N LEU A 512 -19.31 -24.09 -29.07
CA LEU A 512 -20.35 -25.13 -29.09
C LEU A 512 -21.07 -25.13 -27.75
N ARG A 513 -22.38 -24.88 -27.79
CA ARG A 513 -23.27 -25.02 -26.64
C ARG A 513 -24.42 -25.95 -26.98
N ARG A 514 -24.73 -26.87 -26.07
CA ARG A 514 -25.89 -27.76 -26.18
C ARG A 514 -27.10 -27.09 -25.52
N SER A 515 -28.12 -26.86 -26.31
CA SER A 515 -29.47 -26.50 -25.87
C SER A 515 -30.47 -27.50 -26.47
N ARG A 516 -31.56 -27.79 -25.76
CA ARG A 516 -32.65 -28.62 -26.28
C ARG A 516 -34.01 -27.99 -25.98
N ASP A 517 -34.98 -28.36 -26.80
CA ASP A 517 -36.39 -28.12 -26.49
C ASP A 517 -36.85 -29.09 -25.39
N VAL A 518 -37.59 -28.55 -24.42
CA VAL A 518 -38.17 -29.28 -23.30
C VAL A 518 -39.55 -29.87 -23.66
N GLY A 519 -40.17 -29.38 -24.73
CA GLY A 519 -41.51 -29.76 -25.15
C GLY A 519 -42.60 -29.11 -24.28
N LEU A 520 -43.82 -29.65 -24.33
CA LEU A 520 -44.98 -29.18 -23.54
C LEU A 520 -45.33 -27.69 -23.77
N GLY A 521 -44.96 -27.14 -24.93
CA GLY A 521 -45.22 -25.75 -25.31
C GLY A 521 -44.32 -24.70 -24.66
N PHE A 522 -43.29 -25.09 -23.90
CA PHE A 522 -42.35 -24.15 -23.29
C PHE A 522 -41.25 -23.74 -24.27
N LYS A 523 -41.16 -22.43 -24.57
CA LYS A 523 -40.10 -21.89 -25.42
C LYS A 523 -38.74 -22.00 -24.73
N THR A 524 -37.70 -22.37 -25.50
CA THR A 524 -36.32 -22.35 -25.03
C THR A 524 -35.86 -20.90 -24.82
N PRO A 525 -35.43 -20.50 -23.61
CA PRO A 525 -34.96 -19.14 -23.37
C PRO A 525 -33.68 -18.83 -24.14
N ARG A 526 -33.51 -17.58 -24.62
CA ARG A 526 -32.29 -17.14 -25.31
C ARG A 526 -31.02 -17.36 -24.49
N GLU A 527 -31.10 -17.09 -23.19
CA GLU A 527 -30.01 -17.31 -22.25
C GLU A 527 -29.55 -18.78 -22.18
N ALA A 528 -30.42 -19.75 -22.49
CA ALA A 528 -30.02 -21.15 -22.58
C ALA A 528 -29.19 -21.45 -23.84
N ILE A 529 -29.40 -20.69 -24.92
CA ILE A 529 -28.75 -20.84 -26.22
C ILE A 529 -27.42 -20.08 -26.26
N ASP A 530 -27.37 -18.87 -25.72
CA ASP A 530 -26.22 -17.96 -25.83
C ASP A 530 -25.40 -17.84 -24.54
N GLY A 531 -25.94 -18.28 -23.40
CA GLY A 531 -25.30 -18.14 -22.09
C GLY A 531 -24.05 -19.02 -21.91
N THR A 532 -23.23 -18.71 -20.91
CA THR A 532 -21.98 -19.44 -20.61
C THR A 532 -22.07 -20.39 -19.42
N TYR A 533 -23.19 -20.38 -18.69
CA TYR A 533 -23.35 -21.20 -17.48
C TYR A 533 -23.33 -22.71 -17.79
N ILE A 534 -22.75 -23.50 -16.89
CA ILE A 534 -22.83 -24.98 -16.90
C ILE A 534 -23.70 -25.44 -15.74
N ASP A 535 -24.86 -25.99 -16.05
CA ASP A 535 -25.79 -26.55 -15.07
C ASP A 535 -26.31 -27.91 -15.57
N LYS A 536 -25.80 -28.99 -14.97
CA LYS A 536 -26.20 -30.37 -15.30
C LYS A 536 -27.68 -30.63 -14.95
N LYS A 537 -28.28 -29.80 -14.08
CA LYS A 537 -29.68 -29.90 -13.64
C LYS A 537 -30.63 -28.98 -14.42
N CYS A 538 -30.13 -28.19 -15.37
CA CYS A 538 -30.97 -27.33 -16.22
C CYS A 538 -31.85 -28.18 -17.16
N PRO A 539 -33.13 -27.85 -17.36
CA PRO A 539 -33.98 -28.62 -18.26
C PRO A 539 -33.61 -28.42 -19.74
N TRP A 540 -33.04 -27.27 -20.13
CA TRP A 540 -32.62 -26.98 -21.51
C TRP A 540 -31.17 -27.36 -21.83
N THR A 541 -30.23 -27.21 -20.89
CA THR A 541 -28.79 -27.37 -21.16
C THR A 541 -28.14 -28.53 -20.41
N GLY A 542 -28.87 -29.16 -19.49
CA GLY A 542 -28.47 -30.33 -18.72
C GLY A 542 -29.17 -31.62 -19.18
N ASP A 543 -29.07 -32.67 -18.36
CA ASP A 543 -29.70 -33.96 -18.62
C ASP A 543 -30.85 -34.25 -17.64
N VAL A 544 -31.87 -33.37 -17.69
CA VAL A 544 -33.08 -33.45 -16.86
C VAL A 544 -34.35 -33.40 -17.71
N ARG A 545 -34.99 -34.54 -17.93
CA ARG A 545 -36.27 -34.58 -18.66
C ARG A 545 -37.42 -34.16 -17.73
N ILE A 546 -38.32 -33.33 -18.26
CA ILE A 546 -39.55 -32.93 -17.59
C ILE A 546 -40.64 -33.95 -17.92
N ARG A 547 -41.39 -34.38 -16.91
CA ARG A 547 -42.45 -35.39 -17.03
C ARG A 547 -43.51 -35.21 -15.95
N GLY A 548 -44.71 -35.69 -16.18
CA GLY A 548 -45.75 -35.71 -15.16
C GLY A 548 -46.34 -34.32 -14.90
N ARG A 549 -46.36 -33.89 -13.63
CA ARG A 549 -47.14 -32.74 -13.20
C ARG A 549 -46.48 -31.41 -13.57
N ILE A 550 -47.26 -30.49 -14.12
CA ILE A 550 -46.91 -29.07 -14.24
C ILE A 550 -47.71 -28.30 -13.21
N LEU A 551 -47.03 -27.56 -12.33
CA LEU A 551 -47.64 -26.82 -11.24
C LEU A 551 -47.24 -25.35 -11.28
N THR A 552 -48.01 -24.50 -10.61
CA THR A 552 -47.70 -23.08 -10.41
C THR A 552 -47.61 -22.77 -8.93
N GLY A 553 -46.70 -21.87 -8.55
CA GLY A 553 -46.56 -21.41 -7.17
C GLY A 553 -45.79 -20.10 -7.05
N VAL A 554 -45.84 -19.50 -5.86
CA VAL A 554 -45.22 -18.20 -5.57
C VAL A 554 -43.87 -18.41 -4.89
N VAL A 555 -42.84 -17.70 -5.33
CA VAL A 555 -41.51 -17.78 -4.73
C VAL A 555 -41.51 -17.16 -3.34
N ARG A 556 -41.13 -17.95 -2.33
CA ARG A 556 -41.02 -17.51 -0.92
C ARG A 556 -39.60 -17.37 -0.42
N LYS A 557 -38.65 -18.15 -0.93
CA LYS A 557 -37.23 -18.02 -0.56
C LYS A 557 -36.35 -18.32 -1.77
N ALA A 558 -35.38 -17.44 -2.04
CA ALA A 558 -34.36 -17.60 -3.07
C ALA A 558 -32.95 -17.45 -2.47
N LYS A 559 -32.67 -18.19 -1.38
CA LYS A 559 -31.41 -18.11 -0.63
C LYS A 559 -30.41 -19.23 -0.95
N MET A 560 -30.87 -20.33 -1.56
CA MET A 560 -30.03 -21.50 -1.85
C MET A 560 -29.43 -21.39 -3.25
N GLN A 561 -28.23 -21.95 -3.46
CA GLN A 561 -27.60 -21.98 -4.78
C GLN A 561 -28.45 -22.79 -5.77
N ARG A 562 -28.91 -22.12 -6.85
CA ARG A 562 -29.71 -22.71 -7.94
C ARG A 562 -30.98 -23.46 -7.47
N THR A 563 -31.51 -23.16 -6.28
CA THR A 563 -32.73 -23.77 -5.74
C THR A 563 -33.58 -22.71 -5.05
N ILE A 564 -34.87 -22.71 -5.34
CA ILE A 564 -35.85 -21.80 -4.73
C ILE A 564 -36.90 -22.59 -3.96
N VAL A 565 -37.49 -21.98 -2.95
CA VAL A 565 -38.65 -22.53 -2.23
C VAL A 565 -39.89 -21.77 -2.69
N ILE A 566 -40.82 -22.51 -3.28
CA ILE A 566 -42.13 -21.99 -3.67
C ILE A 566 -43.18 -22.38 -2.64
N ARG A 567 -44.24 -21.59 -2.55
CA ARG A 567 -45.45 -21.91 -1.78
C ARG A 567 -46.64 -22.01 -2.72
N ARG A 568 -47.44 -23.05 -2.51
CA ARG A 568 -48.74 -23.24 -3.15
C ARG A 568 -49.82 -23.20 -2.08
N ASP A 569 -50.72 -22.23 -2.18
CA ASP A 569 -51.89 -22.12 -1.34
C ASP A 569 -53.06 -22.85 -2.02
N TYR A 570 -53.85 -23.62 -1.26
CA TYR A 570 -55.04 -24.32 -1.74
C TYR A 570 -56.10 -24.39 -0.64
N LEU A 571 -57.36 -24.54 -1.05
CA LEU A 571 -58.48 -24.70 -0.14
C LEU A 571 -58.75 -26.18 0.08
N HIS A 572 -58.73 -26.61 1.34
CA HIS A 572 -59.08 -27.97 1.74
C HIS A 572 -60.52 -27.99 2.26
N PHE A 573 -61.36 -28.86 1.68
CA PHE A 573 -62.77 -28.94 2.05
C PHE A 573 -62.96 -29.79 3.32
N VAL A 574 -63.58 -29.21 4.35
CA VAL A 574 -63.88 -29.91 5.60
C VAL A 574 -65.33 -30.37 5.59
N ARG A 575 -65.53 -31.66 5.27
CA ARG A 575 -66.85 -32.27 5.06
C ARG A 575 -67.84 -32.01 6.19
N LYS A 576 -67.40 -32.09 7.46
CA LYS A 576 -68.26 -31.90 8.64
C LYS A 576 -68.90 -30.51 8.70
N TYR A 577 -68.20 -29.47 8.23
CA TYR A 577 -68.64 -28.08 8.36
C TYR A 577 -69.08 -27.47 7.03
N SER A 578 -69.05 -28.24 5.93
CA SER A 578 -69.30 -27.76 4.57
C SER A 578 -68.57 -26.46 4.23
N ARG A 579 -67.35 -26.29 4.75
CA ARG A 579 -66.51 -25.08 4.63
C ARG A 579 -65.12 -25.45 4.14
N PHE A 580 -64.41 -24.47 3.59
CA PHE A 580 -63.01 -24.62 3.17
C PHE A 580 -62.06 -24.00 4.19
N GLU A 581 -60.94 -24.68 4.46
CA GLU A 581 -59.81 -24.12 5.20
C GLU A 581 -58.64 -23.83 4.24
N LYS A 582 -57.91 -22.74 4.49
CA LYS A 582 -56.72 -22.38 3.72
C LYS A 582 -55.53 -23.23 4.18
N ARG A 583 -55.02 -24.09 3.31
CA ARG A 583 -53.76 -24.83 3.51
C ARG A 583 -52.69 -24.37 2.55
N HIS A 584 -51.43 -24.64 2.89
CA HIS A 584 -50.32 -24.36 1.99
C HIS A 584 -49.29 -25.48 2.01
N ARG A 585 -48.53 -25.59 0.91
CA ARG A 585 -47.39 -26.50 0.81
C ARG A 585 -46.17 -25.75 0.29
N ASN A 586 -45.06 -25.88 1.01
CA ASN A 586 -43.76 -25.41 0.55
C ASN A 586 -43.07 -26.51 -0.25
N MET A 587 -42.47 -26.15 -1.37
CA MET A 587 -41.79 -27.07 -2.28
C MET A 587 -40.44 -26.48 -2.69
N SER A 588 -39.38 -27.27 -2.56
CA SER A 588 -38.05 -26.94 -3.08
C SER A 588 -37.97 -27.28 -4.56
N VAL A 589 -37.55 -26.33 -5.38
CA VAL A 589 -37.53 -26.41 -6.84
C VAL A 589 -36.17 -25.96 -7.35
N HIS A 590 -35.59 -26.71 -8.30
CA HIS A 590 -34.37 -26.28 -8.98
C HIS A 590 -34.66 -25.07 -9.85
N CYS A 591 -33.82 -24.04 -9.77
CA CYS A 591 -33.91 -22.85 -10.59
C CYS A 591 -32.63 -22.72 -11.42
N SER A 592 -32.76 -22.97 -12.72
CA SER A 592 -31.65 -22.85 -13.67
C SER A 592 -31.15 -21.40 -13.76
N PRO A 593 -29.83 -21.15 -13.90
CA PRO A 593 -29.25 -19.81 -14.09
C PRO A 593 -29.78 -19.05 -15.32
N VAL A 594 -30.50 -19.74 -16.20
CA VAL A 594 -31.24 -19.14 -17.32
C VAL A 594 -32.23 -18.06 -16.87
N PHE A 595 -32.73 -18.15 -15.63
CA PHE A 595 -33.57 -17.14 -15.01
C PHE A 595 -32.72 -16.33 -14.03
N ARG A 596 -32.20 -15.19 -14.49
CA ARG A 596 -31.29 -14.33 -13.71
C ARG A 596 -32.02 -13.52 -12.63
N ASP A 597 -33.25 -13.09 -12.92
CA ASP A 597 -34.00 -12.16 -12.08
C ASP A 597 -35.18 -12.85 -11.38
N VAL A 598 -34.95 -13.85 -10.53
CA VAL A 598 -36.05 -14.47 -9.75
C VAL A 598 -36.12 -13.85 -8.37
N GLU A 599 -37.24 -13.19 -8.05
CA GLU A 599 -37.41 -12.47 -6.79
C GLU A 599 -38.51 -13.07 -5.90
N HIS A 600 -38.51 -12.67 -4.63
CA HIS A 600 -39.57 -13.03 -3.71
C HIS A 600 -40.92 -12.49 -4.22
N GLY A 601 -41.92 -13.35 -4.31
CA GLY A 601 -43.26 -12.98 -4.79
C GLY A 601 -43.49 -13.18 -6.29
N ASP A 602 -42.47 -13.56 -7.06
CA ASP A 602 -42.66 -13.96 -8.46
C ASP A 602 -43.46 -15.27 -8.55
N ILE A 603 -44.24 -15.42 -9.62
CA ILE A 603 -45.02 -16.62 -9.90
C ILE A 603 -44.22 -17.49 -10.86
N VAL A 604 -43.97 -18.74 -10.48
CA VAL A 604 -43.21 -19.68 -11.31
C VAL A 604 -44.07 -20.87 -11.74
N THR A 605 -43.90 -21.27 -13.00
CA THR A 605 -44.41 -22.54 -13.52
C THR A 605 -43.28 -23.56 -13.42
N ILE A 606 -43.57 -24.68 -12.75
CA ILE A 606 -42.62 -25.74 -12.45
C ILE A 606 -43.06 -27.04 -13.09
N GLY A 607 -42.11 -27.81 -13.62
CA GLY A 607 -42.34 -29.14 -14.14
C GLY A 607 -41.74 -30.20 -13.23
N GLU A 608 -42.46 -31.30 -13.04
CA GLU A 608 -41.92 -32.47 -12.36
C GLU A 608 -40.78 -33.09 -13.16
N CYS A 609 -39.78 -33.60 -12.45
CA CYS A 609 -38.59 -34.20 -13.03
C CYS A 609 -38.12 -35.37 -12.16
N ARG A 610 -37.07 -36.07 -12.60
CA ARG A 610 -36.41 -37.07 -11.74
C ARG A 610 -35.90 -36.40 -10.45
N PRO A 611 -35.78 -37.13 -9.33
CA PRO A 611 -35.17 -36.57 -8.12
C PRO A 611 -33.79 -35.96 -8.40
N LEU A 612 -33.60 -34.69 -8.04
CA LEU A 612 -32.35 -33.92 -8.24
C LEU A 612 -31.57 -33.72 -6.93
N SER A 613 -32.26 -33.84 -5.79
CA SER A 613 -31.71 -33.85 -4.43
C SER A 613 -32.70 -34.54 -3.49
N LYS A 614 -32.42 -34.56 -2.18
CA LYS A 614 -33.31 -35.11 -1.15
C LYS A 614 -34.74 -34.55 -1.23
N THR A 615 -34.88 -33.26 -1.55
CA THR A 615 -36.18 -32.55 -1.55
C THR A 615 -36.61 -32.03 -2.92
N VAL A 616 -35.67 -31.87 -3.86
CA VAL A 616 -35.96 -31.26 -5.17
C VAL A 616 -36.36 -32.32 -6.18
N ARG A 617 -37.64 -32.28 -6.58
CA ARG A 617 -38.25 -33.13 -7.63
C ARG A 617 -38.90 -32.31 -8.75
N PHE A 618 -38.77 -31.00 -8.71
CA PHE A 618 -39.36 -30.08 -9.67
C PHE A 618 -38.31 -29.08 -10.17
N ASN A 619 -38.49 -28.59 -11.39
CA ASN A 619 -37.62 -27.63 -12.06
C ASN A 619 -38.43 -26.45 -12.60
N VAL A 620 -37.90 -25.24 -12.53
CA VAL A 620 -38.57 -24.04 -13.06
C VAL A 620 -38.54 -24.04 -14.59
N LEU A 621 -39.70 -23.82 -15.21
CA LEU A 621 -39.88 -23.78 -16.66
C LEU A 621 -40.23 -22.39 -17.20
N LYS A 622 -40.93 -21.59 -16.38
CA LYS A 622 -41.32 -20.22 -16.73
C LYS A 622 -41.42 -19.38 -15.46
N VAL A 623 -41.01 -18.12 -15.57
CA VAL A 623 -41.13 -17.12 -14.50
C VAL A 623 -42.04 -16.00 -15.00
N SER A 624 -43.02 -15.64 -14.18
CA SER A 624 -43.94 -14.53 -14.39
C SER A 624 -43.79 -13.54 -13.23
N LYS A 625 -43.54 -12.27 -13.55
CA LYS A 625 -43.34 -11.23 -12.54
C LYS A 625 -44.60 -10.97 -11.70
N GLY A 626 -44.43 -10.92 -10.38
CA GLY A 626 -45.52 -10.63 -9.43
C GLY A 626 -46.10 -9.21 -9.60
N GLN A 627 -47.34 -8.99 -9.17
CA GLN A 627 -48.02 -7.68 -9.33
C GLN A 627 -47.30 -6.53 -8.59
N GLY A 628 -46.53 -6.82 -7.52
CA GLY A 628 -45.72 -5.82 -6.81
C GLY A 628 -44.42 -5.41 -7.50
N SER A 629 -43.89 -6.22 -8.43
CA SER A 629 -42.62 -5.91 -9.12
C SER A 629 -42.80 -5.16 -10.44
N LYS A 630 -44.02 -5.12 -10.99
CA LYS A 630 -44.33 -4.37 -12.23
C LYS A 630 -44.23 -2.85 -12.10
N LYS A 631 -44.30 -2.30 -10.88
CA LYS A 631 -44.21 -0.84 -10.61
C LYS A 631 -42.82 -0.37 -10.16
N SER A 632 -41.85 -1.28 -10.02
CA SER A 632 -40.48 -0.89 -9.66
C SER A 632 -39.69 -0.60 -10.94
N PHE A 633 -39.51 0.69 -11.23
CA PHE A 633 -38.49 1.12 -12.17
C PHE A 633 -37.11 0.79 -11.56
N LYS A 634 -36.43 -0.21 -12.12
CA LYS A 634 -35.01 -0.41 -11.84
C LYS A 634 -34.24 0.51 -12.77
N LYS A 635 -33.74 1.62 -12.22
CA LYS A 635 -32.75 2.46 -12.86
C LYS A 635 -31.53 1.56 -13.16
N TYR A 636 -31.07 1.57 -14.41
CA TYR A 636 -29.65 1.35 -14.67
C TYR A 636 -28.86 2.43 -13.94
#